data_AF-A0A9X2CXT1-F1
#
_entry.id   AF-A0A9X2CXT1-F1
#
_cell.length_a   1.000
_cell.length_b   1.000
_cell.length_c   1.000
_cell.angle_alpha   90.00
_cell.angle_beta   90.00
_cell.angle_gamma   90.00
#
_symmetry.space_group_name_H-M   'P 1'
#
loop_
_entity.id
_entity.type
_entity.pdbx_description
1 polymer ?
#
loop_
_entity_poly.entity_id
_entity_poly.type
_entity_poly.pdbx_seq_one_letter_code
_entity_poly.pdbx_strand_id
1 'polypeptide(L)'
;MKKQCSGFIFLMTLCVILVISLLLITGLHHVLLYHKALNQQELQHQHFYQLEHLAVQLAHIATGASAKSCVEYGDAANEVIQRLIENQGCSLTDGQARYRYLIEDLGDFPCLVFPGQNRASRHFRITLLLLKDDENSASVLQLRMIKPSGMIRCSGEERAVTEGISSWRYIPAV
;
A
#
# COMPACT_ATOMS: atom_id res chain seq x y z
N MET A 1 44.51 -23.89 50.86
CA MET A 1 44.17 -23.95 49.41
C MET A 1 45.13 -23.05 48.65
N LYS A 2 45.82 -23.56 47.62
CA LYS A 2 46.97 -22.90 46.95
C LYS A 2 46.54 -21.60 46.26
N LYS A 3 47.32 -20.52 46.47
CA LYS A 3 47.12 -19.17 45.86
C LYS A 3 46.97 -19.17 44.33
N GLN A 4 47.41 -20.23 43.64
CA GLN A 4 47.22 -20.42 42.20
C GLN A 4 45.76 -20.54 41.75
N CYS A 5 44.85 -21.04 42.60
CA CYS A 5 43.45 -21.19 42.21
C CYS A 5 42.66 -19.88 42.26
N SER A 6 43.07 -18.88 43.06
CA SER A 6 42.28 -17.64 43.20
C SER A 6 42.33 -16.77 41.94
N GLY A 7 43.46 -16.76 41.22
CA GLY A 7 43.59 -16.06 39.94
C GLY A 7 42.72 -16.68 38.86
N PHE A 8 42.65 -18.02 38.81
CA PHE A 8 41.78 -18.74 37.88
C PHE A 8 40.29 -18.49 38.18
N ILE A 9 39.90 -18.53 39.46
CA ILE A 9 38.52 -18.24 39.88
C ILE A 9 38.15 -16.79 39.49
N PHE A 10 39.03 -15.82 39.75
CA PHE A 10 38.79 -14.43 39.36
C PHE A 10 38.63 -14.25 37.84
N LEU A 11 39.50 -14.86 37.04
CA LEU A 11 39.42 -14.81 35.58
C LEU A 11 38.09 -15.42 35.08
N MET A 12 37.69 -16.58 35.59
CA MET A 12 36.44 -17.22 35.21
C MET A 12 35.23 -16.37 35.60
N THR A 13 35.24 -15.74 36.79
CA THR A 13 34.17 -14.82 37.18
C THR A 13 34.11 -13.59 36.26
N LEU A 14 35.26 -13.05 35.83
CA LEU A 14 35.31 -11.94 34.91
C LEU A 14 34.75 -12.32 33.53
N CYS A 15 35.10 -13.50 33.02
CA CYS A 15 34.55 -14.03 31.77
C CYS A 15 33.03 -14.21 31.84
N VAL A 16 32.53 -14.76 32.94
CA VAL A 16 31.07 -14.94 33.14
C VAL A 16 30.37 -13.58 33.19
N ILE A 17 30.91 -12.59 33.92
CA ILE A 17 30.35 -11.24 33.96
C ILE A 17 30.35 -10.61 32.56
N LEU A 18 31.45 -10.74 31.81
CA LEU A 18 31.55 -10.21 30.45
C LEU A 18 30.49 -10.82 29.52
N VAL A 19 30.28 -12.14 29.58
CA VAL A 19 29.24 -12.82 28.79
C VAL A 19 27.84 -12.33 29.19
N ILE A 20 27.57 -12.19 30.49
CA ILE A 20 26.28 -11.66 30.98
C ILE A 20 26.07 -10.22 30.51
N SER A 21 27.08 -9.35 30.63
CA SER A 21 27.01 -7.97 30.15
C SER A 21 26.77 -7.89 28.65
N LEU A 22 27.44 -8.73 27.85
CA LEU A 22 27.24 -8.80 26.41
C LEU A 22 25.81 -9.25 26.05
N LEU A 23 25.30 -10.27 26.75
CA LEU A 23 23.92 -10.74 26.58
C LEU A 23 22.91 -9.64 26.91
N LEU A 24 23.12 -8.88 27.98
CA LEU A 24 22.27 -7.76 28.36
C LEU A 24 22.27 -6.64 27.32
N ILE A 25 23.45 -6.25 26.82
CA ILE A 25 23.57 -5.23 25.76
C ILE A 25 22.89 -5.70 24.47
N THR A 26 23.07 -6.96 24.11
CA THR A 26 22.46 -7.54 22.90
C THR A 26 20.93 -7.61 23.03
N GLY A 27 20.43 -7.98 24.22
CA GLY A 27 19.01 -7.96 24.54
C GLY A 27 18.40 -6.56 24.44
N LEU A 28 19.07 -5.56 25.02
CA LEU A 28 18.63 -4.16 24.91
C LEU A 28 18.61 -3.69 23.45
N HIS A 29 19.63 -4.04 22.67
CA HIS A 29 19.70 -3.70 21.25
C HIS A 29 18.53 -4.32 20.46
N HIS A 30 18.19 -5.58 20.73
CA HIS A 30 17.04 -6.23 20.11
C HIS A 30 15.73 -5.54 20.45
N VAL A 31 15.52 -5.16 21.72
CA VAL A 31 14.31 -4.44 22.13
C VAL A 31 14.19 -3.10 21.39
N LEU A 32 15.29 -2.35 21.26
CA LEU A 32 15.30 -1.09 20.52
C LEU A 32 14.99 -1.28 19.03
N LEU A 33 15.59 -2.29 18.39
CA LEU A 33 15.31 -2.61 17.00
C LEU A 33 13.85 -3.02 16.79
N TYR A 34 13.32 -3.84 17.70
CA TYR A 34 11.93 -4.29 17.64
C TYR A 34 10.96 -3.13 17.80
N HIS A 35 11.22 -2.23 18.74
CA HIS A 35 10.43 -1.01 18.92
C HIS A 35 10.45 -0.13 17.66
N LYS A 36 11.62 0.05 17.03
CA LYS A 36 11.73 0.81 15.78
C LYS A 36 10.94 0.16 14.65
N ALA A 37 11.00 -1.17 14.52
CA ALA A 37 10.25 -1.92 13.51
C ALA A 37 8.74 -1.78 13.72
N LEU A 38 8.26 -1.91 14.97
CA LEU A 38 6.85 -1.71 15.31
C LEU A 38 6.36 -0.30 14.97
N ASN A 39 7.12 0.73 15.32
CA ASN A 39 6.76 2.11 14.99
C ASN A 39 6.68 2.33 13.47
N GLN A 40 7.59 1.74 12.71
CA GLN A 40 7.56 1.83 11.25
C GLN A 40 6.37 1.09 10.65
N GLN A 41 6.02 -0.07 11.21
CA GLN A 41 4.83 -0.84 10.80
C GLN A 41 3.54 -0.07 11.10
N GLU A 42 3.42 0.52 12.29
CA GLU A 42 2.27 1.33 12.68
C GLU A 42 2.07 2.51 11.72
N LEU A 43 3.15 3.23 11.41
CA LEU A 43 3.13 4.34 10.47
C LEU A 43 2.71 3.89 9.05
N GLN A 44 3.22 2.75 8.57
CA GLN A 44 2.79 2.19 7.29
C GLN A 44 1.30 1.81 7.27
N HIS A 45 0.79 1.32 8.40
CA HIS A 45 -0.61 0.95 8.55
C HIS A 45 -1.52 2.18 8.53
N GLN A 46 -1.12 3.25 9.23
CA GLN A 46 -1.83 4.53 9.21
C GLN A 46 -1.91 5.12 7.79
N HIS A 47 -0.80 5.12 7.05
CA HIS A 47 -0.79 5.60 5.67
C HIS A 47 -1.69 4.75 4.76
N PHE A 48 -1.68 3.43 4.94
CA PHE A 48 -2.56 2.53 4.19
C PHE A 48 -4.03 2.86 4.41
N TYR A 49 -4.48 3.03 5.67
CA TYR A 49 -5.88 3.33 5.96
C TYR A 49 -6.32 4.70 5.46
N GLN A 50 -5.43 5.71 5.53
CA GLN A 50 -5.71 7.03 4.95
C GLN A 50 -5.94 6.92 3.44
N LEU A 51 -5.05 6.19 2.75
CA LEU A 51 -5.19 5.95 1.32
C LEU A 51 -6.44 5.13 1.00
N GLU A 52 -6.73 4.07 1.76
CA GLU A 52 -7.91 3.23 1.58
C GLU A 52 -9.20 4.05 1.70
N HIS A 53 -9.32 4.86 2.76
CA HIS A 53 -10.47 5.71 2.98
C HIS A 53 -10.73 6.64 1.78
N LEU A 54 -9.68 7.32 1.29
CA LEU A 54 -9.80 8.19 0.12
C LEU A 54 -10.07 7.43 -1.18
N ALA A 55 -9.48 6.25 -1.33
CA ALA A 55 -9.66 5.42 -2.51
C ALA A 55 -11.11 4.92 -2.64
N VAL A 56 -11.74 4.56 -1.52
CA VAL A 56 -13.17 4.21 -1.46
C VAL A 56 -14.05 5.43 -1.77
N GLN A 57 -13.68 6.63 -1.33
CA GLN A 57 -14.43 7.84 -1.70
C GLN A 57 -14.32 8.16 -3.20
N LEU A 58 -13.10 8.11 -3.75
CA LEU A 58 -12.85 8.32 -5.18
C LEU A 58 -13.52 7.26 -6.04
N ALA A 59 -13.63 6.03 -5.53
CA ALA A 59 -14.35 4.95 -6.18
C ALA A 59 -15.82 5.27 -6.46
N HIS A 60 -16.50 5.94 -5.53
CA HIS A 60 -17.87 6.40 -5.76
C HIS A 60 -17.92 7.53 -6.80
N ILE A 61 -16.96 8.46 -6.77
CA ILE A 61 -16.91 9.62 -7.67
C ILE A 61 -16.57 9.22 -9.11
N ALA A 62 -15.65 8.26 -9.29
CA ALA A 62 -15.22 7.74 -10.60
C ALA A 62 -16.40 7.23 -11.45
N THR A 63 -17.48 6.80 -10.80
CA THR A 63 -18.71 6.32 -11.45
C THR A 63 -19.71 7.42 -11.81
N GLY A 64 -19.49 8.65 -11.35
CA GLY A 64 -20.33 9.80 -11.62
C GLY A 64 -19.85 10.65 -12.81
N ALA A 65 -20.75 11.45 -13.38
CA ALA A 65 -20.46 12.34 -14.51
C ALA A 65 -19.42 13.45 -14.21
N SER A 66 -19.06 13.65 -12.94
CA SER A 66 -18.21 14.74 -12.45
C SER A 66 -16.69 14.45 -12.50
N ALA A 67 -16.27 13.21 -12.81
CA ALA A 67 -14.87 12.80 -12.74
C ALA A 67 -14.05 13.04 -14.03
N LYS A 68 -14.63 13.63 -15.08
CA LYS A 68 -14.02 13.65 -16.43
C LYS A 68 -12.62 14.27 -16.52
N SER A 69 -12.23 15.17 -15.61
CA SER A 69 -10.92 15.83 -15.66
C SER A 69 -9.75 15.00 -15.13
N CYS A 70 -10.03 13.98 -14.32
CA CYS A 70 -9.00 13.14 -13.66
C CYS A 70 -9.05 11.68 -14.13
N VAL A 71 -9.83 11.42 -15.19
CA VAL A 71 -10.00 10.10 -15.79
C VAL A 71 -9.26 10.06 -17.11
N GLU A 72 -8.37 9.09 -17.26
CA GLU A 72 -7.65 8.82 -18.49
C GLU A 72 -7.96 7.42 -19.00
N TYR A 73 -7.78 7.21 -20.30
CA TYR A 73 -7.92 5.89 -20.91
C TYR A 73 -6.54 5.29 -21.11
N GLY A 74 -6.32 4.08 -20.59
CA GLY A 74 -5.04 3.40 -20.73
C GLY A 74 -4.84 2.33 -19.69
N ASP A 75 -3.87 1.46 -19.94
CA ASP A 75 -3.44 0.43 -18.99
C ASP A 75 -1.94 0.56 -18.75
N ALA A 76 -1.53 1.55 -17.96
CA ALA A 76 -0.13 1.85 -17.68
C ALA A 76 0.16 1.95 -16.16
N ALA A 77 -0.10 0.85 -15.43
CA ALA A 77 -0.14 0.83 -13.97
C ALA A 77 1.07 1.46 -13.28
N ASN A 78 2.28 1.14 -13.75
CA ASN A 78 3.52 1.64 -13.16
C ASN A 78 3.87 3.05 -13.66
N GLU A 79 3.46 3.42 -14.87
CA GLU A 79 3.73 4.75 -15.45
C GLU A 79 2.89 5.81 -14.76
N VAL A 80 1.63 5.49 -14.40
CA VAL A 80 0.78 6.40 -13.63
C VAL A 80 1.42 6.73 -12.28
N ILE A 81 2.09 5.78 -11.64
CA ILE A 81 2.82 6.04 -10.38
C ILE A 81 3.92 7.08 -10.61
N GLN A 82 4.75 6.90 -11.64
CA GLN A 82 5.80 7.85 -11.99
C GLN A 82 5.23 9.23 -12.32
N ARG A 83 4.15 9.29 -13.09
CA ARG A 83 3.48 10.56 -13.42
C ARG A 83 2.97 11.30 -12.19
N LEU A 84 2.39 10.59 -11.22
CA LEU A 84 1.96 11.20 -9.96
C LEU A 84 3.13 11.77 -9.15
N ILE A 85 4.29 11.09 -9.16
CA ILE A 85 5.53 11.56 -8.53
C ILE A 85 6.01 12.84 -9.22
N GLU A 86 5.99 12.88 -10.56
CA GLU A 86 6.35 14.03 -11.41
C GLU A 86 5.33 15.19 -11.38
N ASN A 87 4.47 15.25 -10.37
CA ASN A 87 3.45 16.28 -10.18
C ASN A 87 2.35 16.31 -11.27
N GLN A 88 2.15 15.21 -11.98
CA GLN A 88 1.03 15.07 -12.92
C GLN A 88 -0.19 14.45 -12.21
N GLY A 89 -1.38 14.63 -12.79
CA GLY A 89 -2.64 14.13 -12.23
C GLY A 89 -3.35 15.14 -11.33
N CYS A 90 -4.39 14.68 -10.64
CA CYS A 90 -5.23 15.54 -9.82
C CYS A 90 -4.75 15.57 -8.38
N SER A 91 -4.85 16.73 -7.73
CA SER A 91 -4.45 16.90 -6.33
C SER A 91 -5.67 16.93 -5.41
N LEU A 92 -5.52 16.37 -4.22
CA LEU A 92 -6.51 16.37 -3.16
C LEU A 92 -5.79 16.67 -1.84
N THR A 93 -6.44 17.40 -0.95
CA THR A 93 -5.92 17.66 0.40
C THR A 93 -6.95 17.19 1.40
N ASP A 94 -6.53 16.38 2.38
CA ASP A 94 -7.35 15.95 3.51
C ASP A 94 -6.60 16.24 4.82
N GLY A 95 -7.08 17.23 5.57
CA GLY A 95 -6.36 17.79 6.71
C GLY A 95 -5.01 18.41 6.31
N GLN A 96 -3.92 17.88 6.86
CA GLN A 96 -2.55 18.29 6.53
C GLN A 96 -1.93 17.46 5.41
N ALA A 97 -2.52 16.31 5.08
CA ALA A 97 -1.97 15.39 4.11
C ALA A 97 -2.34 15.83 2.68
N ARG A 98 -1.37 15.77 1.78
CA ARG A 98 -1.54 16.06 0.36
C ARG A 98 -1.49 14.78 -0.43
N TYR A 99 -2.42 14.64 -1.36
CA TYR A 99 -2.56 13.46 -2.19
C TYR A 99 -2.54 13.87 -3.65
N ARG A 100 -2.07 12.96 -4.49
CA ARG A 100 -2.33 13.00 -5.92
C ARG A 100 -3.03 11.73 -6.35
N TYR A 101 -3.89 11.84 -7.35
CA TYR A 101 -4.61 10.70 -7.85
C TYR A 101 -4.85 10.79 -9.35
N LEU A 102 -5.03 9.63 -9.95
CA LEU A 102 -5.42 9.47 -11.33
C LEU A 102 -6.32 8.23 -11.44
N ILE A 103 -7.34 8.32 -12.28
CA ILE A 103 -8.30 7.25 -12.51
C ILE A 103 -8.11 6.78 -13.94
N GLU A 104 -7.77 5.53 -14.14
CA GLU A 104 -7.70 4.89 -15.46
C GLU A 104 -9.01 4.15 -15.72
N ASP A 105 -9.70 4.50 -16.80
CA ASP A 105 -10.80 3.71 -17.35
C ASP A 105 -10.20 2.62 -18.25
N LEU A 106 -10.25 1.38 -17.77
CA LEU A 106 -9.72 0.21 -18.46
C LEU A 106 -10.70 -0.32 -19.52
N GLY A 107 -11.89 0.27 -19.62
CA GLY A 107 -12.91 -0.09 -20.59
C GLY A 107 -13.76 -1.29 -20.17
N ASP A 108 -14.52 -1.79 -21.15
CA ASP A 108 -15.49 -2.86 -20.97
C ASP A 108 -14.86 -4.24 -21.24
N PHE A 109 -15.23 -5.21 -20.40
CA PHE A 109 -14.81 -6.60 -20.43
C PHE A 109 -16.05 -7.49 -20.65
N PRO A 110 -16.41 -7.79 -21.91
CA PRO A 110 -17.68 -8.45 -22.25
C PRO A 110 -17.85 -9.85 -21.65
N CYS A 111 -16.75 -10.57 -21.47
CA CYS A 111 -16.75 -11.94 -20.96
C CYS A 111 -16.70 -12.04 -19.44
N LEU A 112 -16.61 -10.90 -18.74
CA LEU A 112 -16.72 -10.81 -17.29
C LEU A 112 -18.09 -10.22 -16.98
N VAL A 113 -19.04 -11.09 -16.63
CA VAL A 113 -20.47 -10.76 -16.58
C VAL A 113 -21.03 -10.74 -15.17
N PHE A 114 -22.04 -9.92 -14.95
CA PHE A 114 -22.82 -9.93 -13.71
C PHE A 114 -23.93 -10.97 -13.80
N PRO A 115 -23.90 -12.03 -12.97
CA PRO A 115 -24.91 -13.08 -13.02
C PRO A 115 -26.32 -12.50 -12.79
N GLY A 116 -27.27 -12.90 -13.64
CA GLY A 116 -28.67 -12.46 -13.59
C GLY A 116 -28.99 -11.18 -14.38
N GLN A 117 -28.00 -10.40 -14.82
CA GLN A 117 -28.23 -9.18 -15.61
C GLN A 117 -27.66 -9.24 -17.04
N ASN A 118 -26.83 -10.24 -17.36
CA ASN A 118 -26.09 -10.35 -18.64
C ASN A 118 -25.41 -9.04 -19.05
N ARG A 119 -24.94 -8.27 -18.06
CA ARG A 119 -24.22 -7.03 -18.26
C ARG A 119 -22.74 -7.34 -18.28
N ALA A 120 -22.04 -6.75 -19.25
CA ALA A 120 -20.59 -6.72 -19.25
C ALA A 120 -20.09 -5.93 -18.04
N SER A 121 -18.83 -6.12 -17.67
CA SER A 121 -18.19 -5.30 -16.66
C SER A 121 -17.38 -4.18 -17.27
N ARG A 122 -17.33 -3.03 -16.61
CA ARG A 122 -16.39 -1.94 -16.89
C ARG A 122 -15.41 -1.86 -15.74
N HIS A 123 -14.12 -1.79 -16.06
CA HIS A 123 -13.08 -1.78 -15.06
C HIS A 123 -12.44 -0.40 -14.94
N PHE A 124 -12.15 0.00 -13.71
CA PHE A 124 -11.43 1.23 -13.40
C PHE A 124 -10.22 0.89 -12.55
N ARG A 125 -9.12 1.63 -12.70
CA ARG A 125 -8.00 1.61 -11.78
C ARG A 125 -7.80 2.99 -11.18
N ILE A 126 -7.85 3.07 -9.87
CA ILE A 126 -7.58 4.30 -9.12
C ILE A 126 -6.18 4.17 -8.57
N THR A 127 -5.31 5.12 -8.91
CA THR A 127 -3.99 5.24 -8.31
C THR A 127 -3.96 6.49 -7.43
N LEU A 128 -3.57 6.32 -6.18
CA LEU A 128 -3.42 7.37 -5.17
C LEU A 128 -1.99 7.39 -4.67
N LEU A 129 -1.44 8.59 -4.56
CA LEU A 129 -0.12 8.89 -4.01
C LEU A 129 -0.32 9.80 -2.80
N LEU A 130 0.15 9.38 -1.63
CA LEU A 130 0.31 10.25 -0.45
C LEU A 130 1.67 10.94 -0.55
N LEU A 131 1.65 12.26 -0.64
CA LEU A 131 2.83 13.12 -0.58
C LEU A 131 3.19 13.36 0.88
N LYS A 132 4.44 13.08 1.25
CA LYS A 132 4.99 13.49 2.55
C LYS A 132 5.75 14.79 2.41
N ASP A 133 5.84 15.53 3.51
CA ASP A 133 6.58 16.78 3.59
C ASP A 133 8.10 16.59 3.39
N ASP A 134 8.62 15.37 3.65
CA ASP A 134 9.98 14.96 3.27
C ASP A 134 9.96 14.32 1.87
N GLU A 135 10.68 14.93 0.92
CA GLU A 135 10.66 14.67 -0.54
C GLU A 135 10.93 13.21 -0.96
N ASN A 136 11.36 12.33 -0.06
CA ASN A 136 11.88 11.00 -0.40
C ASN A 136 11.03 9.82 0.10
N SER A 137 9.80 10.03 0.56
CA SER A 137 8.94 8.88 0.84
C SER A 137 7.47 9.16 0.55
N ALA A 138 7.03 8.83 -0.66
CA ALA A 138 5.62 8.77 -0.96
C ALA A 138 5.10 7.33 -0.79
N SER A 139 3.84 7.17 -0.41
CA SER A 139 3.18 5.86 -0.39
C SER A 139 2.05 5.83 -1.42
N VAL A 140 1.90 4.70 -2.10
CA VAL A 140 0.95 4.54 -3.20
C VAL A 140 -0.05 3.44 -2.90
N LEU A 141 -1.31 3.70 -3.21
CA LEU A 141 -2.36 2.69 -3.26
C LEU A 141 -2.97 2.65 -4.66
N GLN A 142 -3.04 1.45 -5.24
CA GLN A 142 -3.78 1.18 -6.46
C GLN A 142 -4.95 0.26 -6.18
N LEU A 143 -6.15 0.66 -6.60
CA LEU A 143 -7.36 -0.17 -6.53
C LEU A 143 -7.90 -0.42 -7.92
N ARG A 144 -8.21 -1.67 -8.25
CA ARG A 144 -8.98 -2.02 -9.44
C ARG A 144 -10.41 -2.31 -9.05
N MET A 145 -11.35 -1.65 -9.70
CA MET A 145 -12.77 -1.79 -9.45
C MET A 145 -13.52 -2.28 -10.68
N ILE A 146 -14.62 -2.98 -10.42
CA ILE A 146 -15.52 -3.54 -11.41
C ILE A 146 -16.90 -2.94 -11.19
N LYS A 147 -17.48 -2.42 -12.27
CA LYS A 147 -18.84 -1.87 -12.30
C LYS A 147 -19.65 -2.51 -13.43
N PRO A 148 -20.98 -2.61 -13.29
CA PRO A 148 -21.83 -3.03 -14.39
C PRO A 148 -21.75 -2.02 -15.54
N SER A 149 -21.63 -2.54 -16.76
CA SER A 149 -21.69 -1.81 -18.01
C SER A 149 -22.94 -2.18 -18.80
N GLY A 150 -23.01 -1.73 -20.05
CA GLY A 150 -24.05 -2.12 -21.00
C GLY A 150 -24.06 -3.62 -21.31
N MET A 151 -25.08 -4.04 -22.05
CA MET A 151 -25.14 -5.38 -22.63
C MET A 151 -24.20 -5.43 -23.84
N ILE A 152 -23.06 -6.09 -23.67
CA ILE A 152 -22.06 -6.30 -24.73
C ILE A 152 -21.88 -7.81 -24.88
N ARG A 153 -21.90 -8.31 -26.13
CA ARG A 153 -21.75 -9.74 -26.40
C ARG A 153 -20.32 -10.19 -26.14
N CYS A 154 -20.15 -11.23 -25.33
CA CYS A 154 -18.89 -11.97 -25.22
C CYS A 154 -18.72 -12.91 -26.43
N SER A 155 -17.51 -13.00 -26.97
CA SER A 155 -17.14 -13.92 -28.06
C SER A 155 -16.55 -15.24 -27.56
N GLY A 156 -16.43 -15.44 -26.25
CA GLY A 156 -15.78 -16.57 -25.60
C GLY A 156 -16.54 -17.10 -24.40
N GLU A 157 -15.83 -17.73 -23.46
CA GLU A 157 -16.43 -18.24 -22.22
C GLU A 157 -16.71 -17.10 -21.24
N GLU A 158 -17.97 -16.98 -20.82
CA GLU A 158 -18.39 -16.01 -19.82
C GLU A 158 -17.98 -16.47 -18.40
N ARG A 159 -17.48 -15.53 -17.60
CA ARG A 159 -17.18 -15.74 -16.18
C ARG A 159 -17.93 -14.73 -15.33
N ALA A 160 -18.55 -15.23 -14.27
CA ALA A 160 -19.25 -14.38 -13.32
C ALA A 160 -18.27 -13.53 -12.50
N VAL A 161 -18.59 -12.25 -12.33
CA VAL A 161 -17.86 -11.32 -11.46
C VAL A 161 -18.82 -10.56 -10.55
N THR A 162 -18.30 -10.07 -9.43
CA THR A 162 -19.03 -9.25 -8.47
C THR A 162 -18.67 -7.78 -8.60
N GLU A 163 -19.59 -6.90 -8.22
CA GLU A 163 -19.36 -5.47 -8.24
C GLU A 163 -18.43 -5.09 -7.08
N GLY A 164 -17.53 -4.12 -7.32
CA GLY A 164 -16.67 -3.58 -6.28
C GLY A 164 -15.19 -3.76 -6.57
N ILE A 165 -14.38 -3.84 -5.51
CA ILE A 165 -12.92 -3.94 -5.61
C ILE A 165 -12.53 -5.37 -6.00
N SER A 166 -11.76 -5.49 -7.08
CA SER A 166 -11.26 -6.78 -7.61
C SER A 166 -9.83 -7.08 -7.18
N SER A 167 -8.99 -6.05 -7.09
CA SER A 167 -7.60 -6.20 -6.69
C SER A 167 -7.07 -4.89 -6.14
N TRP A 168 -6.05 -4.97 -5.30
CA TRP A 168 -5.36 -3.80 -4.76
C TRP A 168 -3.85 -4.03 -4.68
N ARG A 169 -3.10 -2.94 -4.65
CA ARG A 169 -1.64 -2.93 -4.45
C ARG A 169 -1.24 -1.73 -3.63
N TYR A 170 -0.51 -1.97 -2.53
CA TYR A 170 0.06 -0.93 -1.69
C TYR A 170 1.59 -0.92 -1.83
N ILE A 171 2.18 0.26 -2.01
CA ILE A 171 3.62 0.47 -2.07
C ILE A 171 3.98 1.51 -0.99
N PRO A 172 4.60 1.11 0.13
CA PRO A 172 4.80 2.00 1.28
C PRO A 172 5.88 3.07 1.07
N ALA A 173 6.75 2.89 0.08
CA ALA A 173 7.82 3.81 -0.28
C ALA A 173 8.07 3.75 -1.79
N VAL A 174 7.94 4.91 -2.45
CA VAL A 174 8.21 5.13 -3.87
C VAL A 174 9.07 6.37 -4.03
#